data_AF-A0A378RL43-F1
#
_entry.id   AF-A0A378RL43-F1
#
_cell.length_a   1.000
_cell.length_b   1.000
_cell.length_c   1.000
_cell.angle_alpha   90.00
_cell.angle_beta   90.00
_cell.angle_gamma   90.00
#
_symmetry.space_group_name_H-M   'P 1'
#
loop_
_entity.id
_entity.type
_entity.pdbx_description
1 polymer ?
#
loop_
_entity_poly.entity_id
_entity_poly.type
_entity_poly.pdbx_seq_one_letter_code
_entity_poly.pdbx_strand_id
1 'polypeptide(L)' 'MTQWITSYIITPDFFPTVIKRSVELGFYANEADAASYFNYGNYARQGFLMALMMGVITTAIVMIFIKTRTPKN' A
#
# COMPACT_ATOMS: atom_id res chain seq x y z
N MET A 1 -7.37 -10.59 -1.68
CA MET A 1 -7.03 -12.02 -1.52
C MET A 1 -5.53 -12.23 -1.41
N THR A 2 -4.72 -11.85 -2.41
CA THR A 2 -3.26 -12.03 -2.39
C THR A 2 -2.58 -11.48 -1.12
N GLN A 3 -2.89 -10.24 -0.73
CA GLN A 3 -2.33 -9.62 0.48
C GLN A 3 -2.60 -10.42 1.76
N TRP A 4 -3.77 -11.05 1.86
CA TRP A 4 -4.12 -11.86 3.03
C TRP A 4 -3.28 -13.15 3.06
N ILE A 5 -3.15 -13.83 1.92
CA ILE A 5 -2.30 -15.01 1.79
C ILE A 5 -0.85 -14.67 2.15
N THR A 6 -0.32 -13.57 1.63
CA THR A 6 1.06 -13.16 1.94
C THR A 6 1.25 -12.89 3.44
N SER A 7 0.35 -12.13 4.06
CA SER A 7 0.52 -11.69 5.45
C SER A 7 0.09 -12.69 6.53
N TYR A 8 -0.67 -13.74 6.16
CA TYR A 8 -1.13 -14.75 7.12
C TYR A 8 -0.68 -16.18 6.82
N ILE A 9 -0.29 -16.50 5.57
CA ILE A 9 0.13 -17.86 5.17
C ILE A 9 1.61 -17.90 4.86
N ILE A 10 2.10 -16.99 4.00
CA ILE A 10 3.52 -17.00 3.59
C ILE A 10 4.40 -16.43 4.70
N THR A 11 3.97 -15.32 5.31
CA THR A 11 4.70 -14.62 6.35
C THR A 11 3.77 -14.32 7.53
N PRO A 12 3.34 -15.35 8.31
CA PRO A 12 2.34 -15.19 9.37
C PRO A 12 2.75 -14.18 10.46
N ASP A 13 4.05 -14.01 10.69
CA ASP A 13 4.59 -13.09 11.69
C ASP A 13 4.86 -11.68 11.16
N PHE A 14 4.39 -11.34 9.95
CA PHE A 14 4.63 -10.02 9.34
C PHE A 14 4.18 -8.86 10.23
N PHE A 15 2.92 -8.84 10.65
CA PHE A 15 2.38 -7.76 11.48
C PHE A 15 3.00 -7.72 12.89
N PRO A 16 3.10 -8.84 13.64
CA PRO A 16 3.81 -8.84 14.93
C PRO A 16 5.24 -8.33 14.84
N THR A 17 5.98 -8.76 13.81
CA THR A 17 7.39 -8.38 13.62
C THR A 17 7.52 -6.88 13.37
N VAL A 18 6.72 -6.31 12.46
CA VAL A 18 6.81 -4.87 12.16
C VAL A 18 6.34 -4.03 13.33
N ILE A 19 5.29 -4.43 14.05
CA ILE A 19 4.81 -3.72 15.26
C ILE A 19 5.93 -3.61 16.29
N LYS A 20 6.51 -4.77 16.67
CA LYS A 20 7.60 -4.82 17.65
C LYS A 20 8.79 -3.99 17.18
N ARG A 21 9.20 -4.18 15.93
CA ARG A 21 10.35 -3.47 15.35
C ARG A 21 10.13 -1.97 15.28
N SER A 22 8.91 -1.51 15.01
CA SER A 22 8.61 -0.09 14.96
C SER A 22 8.66 0.58 16.32
N VAL A 23 8.32 -0.12 17.40
CA VAL A 23 8.50 0.37 18.78
C VAL A 23 9.98 0.37 19.16
N GLU A 24 10.73 -0.70 18.86
CA GLU A 24 12.18 -0.77 19.10
C GLU A 24 12.96 0.37 18.43
N LEU A 25 12.51 0.77 17.24
CA LEU A 25 13.11 1.88 16.49
C LEU A 25 12.59 3.27 16.92
N GLY A 26 11.65 3.33 17.87
CA GLY A 26 11.09 4.58 18.37
C GLY A 26 10.08 5.27 17.44
N PHE A 27 9.55 4.58 16.42
CA PHE A 27 8.50 5.13 15.54
C PHE A 27 7.14 5.24 16.23
N TYR A 28 6.90 4.40 17.25
CA TYR A 28 5.69 4.42 18.08
C TYR A 28 6.05 4.30 19.55
N ALA A 29 5.25 4.90 20.43
CA ALA A 29 5.49 4.89 21.87
C ALA A 29 5.29 3.51 22.50
N ASN A 30 4.37 2.71 21.96
CA ASN A 30 4.06 1.36 22.44
C ASN A 30 3.45 0.50 21.31
N GLU A 31 3.34 -0.81 21.55
CA GLU A 31 2.83 -1.76 20.56
C GLU A 31 1.35 -1.57 20.23
N ALA A 32 0.53 -1.06 21.17
CA ALA A 32 -0.89 -0.82 20.92
C ALA A 32 -1.09 0.31 19.89
N ASP A 33 -0.33 1.39 20.03
CA ASP A 33 -0.31 2.49 19.06
C ASP A 33 0.14 1.96 17.70
N ALA A 34 1.23 1.21 17.64
CA ALA A 34 1.71 0.61 16.39
C ALA A 34 0.68 -0.36 15.76
N ALA A 35 -0.01 -1.19 16.54
CA ALA A 35 -1.01 -2.15 16.07
C ALA A 35 -2.26 -1.48 15.46
N SER A 36 -2.60 -0.28 15.94
CA SER A 36 -3.69 0.52 15.34
C SER A 36 -3.38 0.91 13.88
N TYR A 37 -2.09 1.04 13.53
CA TYR A 37 -1.62 1.31 12.18
C TYR A 37 -1.30 0.03 11.40
N PHE A 38 -0.52 -0.88 11.99
CA PHE A 38 -0.04 -2.10 11.34
C PHE A 38 -1.02 -3.25 11.55
N ASN A 39 -2.07 -3.26 10.74
CA ASN A 39 -3.01 -4.37 10.66
C ASN A 39 -3.47 -4.58 9.22
N TYR A 40 -3.96 -5.79 8.94
CA TYR A 40 -4.39 -6.17 7.60
C TYR A 40 -5.46 -5.24 7.03
N GLY A 41 -6.45 -4.84 7.83
CA GLY A 41 -7.53 -3.96 7.37
C GLY A 41 -7.00 -2.63 6.86
N ASN A 42 -6.06 -2.02 7.59
CA ASN A 42 -5.42 -0.79 7.16
C ASN A 42 -4.53 -1.01 5.93
N TYR A 43 -3.70 -2.05 5.94
CA TYR A 43 -2.78 -2.38 4.84
C TYR A 43 -3.51 -2.64 3.52
N ALA A 44 -4.60 -3.42 3.56
CA ALA A 44 -5.41 -3.73 2.40
C ALA A 44 -6.13 -2.50 1.85
N ARG A 45 -6.69 -1.64 2.72
CA ARG A 45 -7.35 -0.39 2.28
C ARG A 45 -6.36 0.59 1.68
N GLN A 46 -5.20 0.80 2.32
CA GLN A 46 -4.16 1.67 1.78
C GLN A 46 -3.64 1.18 0.44
N GLY A 47 -3.34 -0.13 0.33
CA GLY A 47 -2.90 -0.72 -0.92
C GLY A 47 -3.90 -0.55 -2.06
N PHE A 48 -5.20 -0.74 -1.78
CA PHE A 48 -6.26 -0.51 -2.76
C PHE A 48 -6.32 0.96 -3.22
N LEU A 49 -6.32 1.91 -2.28
CA LEU A 49 -6.38 3.34 -2.60
C LEU A 49 -5.15 3.81 -3.38
N MET A 50 -3.96 3.36 -2.98
CA MET A 50 -2.70 3.69 -3.67
C MET A 50 -2.67 3.10 -5.08
N ALA A 51 -3.12 1.86 -5.26
CA ALA A 51 -3.21 1.25 -6.58
C ALA A 51 -4.18 2.01 -7.50
N LEU A 52 -5.33 2.42 -6.98
CA LEU A 52 -6.30 3.22 -7.73
C LEU A 52 -5.72 4.59 -8.12
N MET A 53 -5.13 5.30 -7.16
CA MET A 53 -4.49 6.60 -7.42
C MET A 53 -3.36 6.49 -8.45
N MET A 54 -2.52 5.46 -8.34
CA MET A 54 -1.47 5.20 -9.33
C MET A 54 -2.06 4.93 -10.71
N GLY A 55 -3.14 4.14 -10.82
CA GLY A 55 -3.83 3.92 -12.09
C GLY A 55 -4.33 5.22 -12.74
N VAL A 56 -4.89 6.13 -11.94
CA VAL A 56 -5.32 7.46 -12.41
C VAL A 56 -4.12 8.29 -12.90
N ILE A 57 -3.03 8.34 -12.12
CA ILE A 57 -1.82 9.08 -12.47
C ILE A 57 -1.19 8.53 -13.76
N THR A 58 -1.03 7.21 -13.87
CA THR A 58 -0.48 6.55 -15.07
C THR A 58 -1.35 6.86 -16.28
N THR A 59 -2.68 6.79 -16.14
CA THR A 59 -3.62 7.10 -17.24
C THR A 59 -3.48 8.56 -17.68
N ALA A 60 -3.39 9.49 -16.73
CA ALA A 60 -3.21 10.92 -17.03
C ALA A 60 -1.90 11.17 -17.80
N ILE A 61 -0.80 10.54 -17.40
CA ILE A 61 0.49 10.63 -18.09
C ILE A 61 0.36 10.09 -19.52
N VAL A 62 -0.22 8.90 -19.70
CA VAL A 62 -0.45 8.30 -21.02
C VAL A 62 -1.28 9.22 -21.92
N MET A 63 -2.33 9.84 -21.37
CA MET A 63 -3.20 10.75 -22.11
C MET A 63 -2.48 11.99 -22.65
N ILE A 64 -1.43 12.48 -21.98
CA ILE A 64 -0.61 13.58 -22.51
C ILE A 64 0.06 13.17 -23.84
N PHE A 65 0.59 11.94 -23.92
CA PHE A 65 1.25 11.43 -25.12
C PHE A 65 0.27 11.03 -26.24
N ILE A 66 -0.95 10.60 -25.89
CA ILE A 66 -1.98 10.27 -26.88
C ILE A 66 -2.63 11.55 -27.43
N LYS A 67 -2.99 12.51 -26.59
CA LYS A 67 -3.66 13.77 -26.99
C LYS A 67 -2.79 14.66 -27.88
N THR A 68 -1.45 14.56 -27.77
CA THR A 68 -0.51 15.34 -28.57
C THR A 68 -0.35 14.82 -30.01
N ARG A 69 -0.97 13.69 -30.38
CA ARG A 69 -1.04 13.24 -31.77
C ARG A 69 -2.34 13.73 -32.42
N THR A 70 -2.28 14.87 -33.11
CA THR A 70 -3.35 15.27 -34.05
C THR A 70 -3.46 14.21 -35.15
N PRO A 71 -4.65 13.69 -35.49
CA PRO A 71 -4.81 12.83 -36.66
C PRO A 71 -4.35 13.61 -37.89
N LYS A 72 -3.36 13.09 -38.61
CA LYS A 72 -2.97 13.60 -39.92
C LYS A 72 -4.06 13.13 -40.90
N ASN A 73 -4.98 14.03 -41.24
CA ASN A 73 -5.79 13.92 -42.45
C ASN A 73 -4.94 14.31 -43.66
#